data_AF-A0A2G9NPE8-F1
#
_entry.id   AF-A0A2G9NPE8-F1
#
_cell.length_a   1.000
_cell.length_b   1.000
_cell.length_c   1.000
_cell.angle_alpha   90.00
_cell.angle_beta   90.00
_cell.angle_gamma   90.00
#
_symmetry.space_group_name_H-M   'P 1'
#
loop_
_entity.id
_entity.type
_entity.pdbx_description
1 polymer ?
#
loop_
_entity_poly.entity_id
_entity_poly.type
_entity_poly.pdbx_seq_one_letter_code
_entity_poly.pdbx_strand_id
1 'polypeptide(L)'
;MISEKSRKTIEALEEGKYINNRIISLGGVEFTARDVLVKAPLIAGLNTYYVGGTGEGKTQLGHDLLSLAGKQGCYAMGRPDFEPSDLLRQIRLDNVRKAKTDKDLVELTENVKKNIFLVDELNRCPPIVQNYFFDFFDGKMVYNGKIMKLGNGKYSIGFATGNLGDGEYVGVSESDRALLDRLHLIVKLDHPDYRPTNLDMLELFMSGKKDPKTNMPESSKLTFQDVLDLNLEFSKRSVDLVLPMLGLYFTRGLDYLENVPGHSKKALDTRWPNIEGIRTDNDENKIFPLSPRAVFSAIGLSSALEMIAESKSQEIGQLSKLPNKVELFLDSLRLTAPYSGILAKPYIEQEHNGSHYFAFDELLGKNSSNRREILDKSSALESALCYALAGNKDTQLLEEIAPIGGRWSPVAEAIGDLAEKSASGQKEDFLTAKQILDKIKKEVNNNE
;
A
#
# COMPACT_ATOMS: atom_id res chain seq x y z
N MET A 1 -21.19 -4.27 9.46
CA MET A 1 -21.36 -3.05 10.29
C MET A 1 -20.16 -2.94 11.20
N ILE A 2 -19.55 -1.75 11.26
CA ILE A 2 -18.36 -1.46 12.08
C ILE A 2 -18.77 -1.38 13.55
N SER A 3 -17.96 -1.93 14.46
CA SER A 3 -18.23 -1.84 15.89
C SER A 3 -18.10 -0.39 16.41
N GLU A 4 -18.88 -0.04 17.44
CA GLU A 4 -18.79 1.31 18.04
C GLU A 4 -17.38 1.60 18.57
N LYS A 5 -16.68 0.58 19.10
CA LYS A 5 -15.29 0.69 19.52
C LYS A 5 -14.37 1.07 18.34
N SER A 6 -14.50 0.38 17.21
CA SER A 6 -13.71 0.67 16.02
C SER A 6 -13.99 2.07 15.46
N ARG A 7 -15.24 2.52 15.48
CA ARG A 7 -15.61 3.89 15.09
C ARG A 7 -14.91 4.94 15.95
N LYS A 8 -14.98 4.83 17.28
CA LYS A 8 -14.28 5.73 18.21
C LYS A 8 -12.76 5.70 18.01
N THR A 9 -12.21 4.53 17.66
CA THR A 9 -10.79 4.38 17.36
C THR A 9 -10.41 5.14 16.08
N ILE A 10 -11.19 5.00 15.01
CA ILE A 10 -10.99 5.72 13.73
C ILE A 10 -11.05 7.24 13.94
N GLU A 11 -11.99 7.72 14.74
CA GLU A 11 -12.15 9.13 15.08
C GLU A 11 -10.93 9.66 15.85
N ALA A 12 -10.50 8.94 16.90
CA ALA A 12 -9.36 9.34 17.72
C ALA A 12 -8.02 9.32 16.97
N LEU A 13 -7.90 8.57 15.85
CA LEU A 13 -6.71 8.62 14.98
C LEU A 13 -6.58 9.93 14.19
N GLU A 14 -7.60 10.79 14.21
CA GLU A 14 -7.49 12.16 13.68
C GLU A 14 -6.54 13.03 14.52
N GLU A 15 -6.33 12.69 15.80
CA GLU A 15 -5.43 13.45 16.68
C GLU A 15 -3.96 13.34 16.21
N GLY A 16 -3.27 14.47 16.13
CA GLY A 16 -1.83 14.55 15.89
C GLY A 16 -1.30 15.96 15.68
N LYS A 17 0.01 16.08 15.44
CA LYS A 17 0.68 17.37 15.27
C LYS A 17 1.05 17.67 13.82
N TYR A 18 1.01 16.69 12.93
CA TYR A 18 1.09 16.95 11.50
C TYR A 18 -0.18 17.69 11.03
N ILE A 19 0.01 18.90 10.50
CA ILE A 19 -1.06 19.77 10.02
C ILE A 19 -1.15 19.63 8.50
N ASN A 20 -2.29 19.15 8.02
CA ASN A 20 -2.63 19.11 6.61
C ASN A 20 -4.15 18.94 6.46
N ASN A 21 -4.84 20.05 6.21
CA ASN A 21 -6.30 20.08 6.10
C ASN A 21 -6.78 19.80 4.66
N ARG A 22 -5.91 19.26 3.80
CA ARG A 22 -6.28 18.95 2.42
C ARG A 22 -7.34 17.85 2.38
N ILE A 23 -8.36 18.09 1.55
CA ILE A 23 -9.38 17.12 1.20
C ILE A 23 -8.98 16.42 -0.09
N ILE A 24 -9.06 15.09 -0.08
CA ILE A 24 -8.65 14.20 -1.16
C ILE A 24 -9.89 13.42 -1.60
N SER A 25 -10.26 13.54 -2.88
CA SER A 25 -11.42 12.85 -3.45
C SER A 25 -11.01 11.51 -4.06
N LEU A 26 -11.41 10.41 -3.41
CA LEU A 26 -11.15 9.03 -3.83
C LEU A 26 -12.47 8.25 -3.89
N GLY A 27 -12.69 7.47 -4.95
CA GLY A 27 -13.92 6.67 -5.12
C GLY A 27 -15.21 7.49 -5.11
N GLY A 28 -15.14 8.78 -5.45
CA GLY A 28 -16.27 9.71 -5.41
C GLY A 28 -16.64 10.24 -4.02
N VAL A 29 -15.79 10.03 -3.01
CA VAL A 29 -15.98 10.47 -1.61
C VAL A 29 -14.77 11.29 -1.14
N GLU A 30 -15.00 12.19 -0.20
CA GLU A 30 -13.98 13.07 0.38
C GLU A 30 -13.32 12.45 1.63
N PHE A 31 -11.99 12.44 1.62
CA PHE A 31 -11.14 11.98 2.72
C PHE A 31 -10.22 13.11 3.18
N THR A 32 -9.86 13.14 4.46
CA THR A 32 -8.79 14.02 4.93
C THR A 32 -7.43 13.43 4.51
N ALA A 33 -6.39 14.26 4.45
CA ALA A 33 -5.03 13.77 4.28
C ALA A 33 -4.67 12.70 5.33
N ARG A 34 -5.14 12.85 6.57
CA ARG A 34 -4.88 11.91 7.66
C ARG A 34 -5.59 10.56 7.49
N ASP A 35 -6.78 10.53 6.88
CA ASP A 35 -7.45 9.28 6.53
C ASP A 35 -6.59 8.43 5.58
N VAL A 36 -6.02 9.06 4.56
CA VAL A 36 -5.23 8.40 3.50
C VAL A 36 -3.83 8.06 3.98
N LEU A 37 -3.16 8.98 4.67
CA LEU A 37 -1.76 8.83 5.06
C LEU A 37 -1.58 8.03 6.35
N VAL A 38 -2.51 8.09 7.29
CA VAL A 38 -2.33 7.50 8.63
C VAL A 38 -3.33 6.37 8.88
N LYS A 39 -4.64 6.66 8.78
CA LYS A 39 -5.67 5.73 9.23
C LYS A 39 -5.74 4.49 8.34
N ALA A 40 -5.88 4.66 7.04
CA ALA A 40 -6.04 3.53 6.13
C ALA A 40 -4.81 2.60 6.13
N PRO A 41 -3.55 3.10 6.12
CA PRO A 41 -2.38 2.24 6.24
C PRO A 41 -2.30 1.50 7.59
N LEU A 42 -2.65 2.13 8.70
CA LEU A 42 -2.70 1.45 10.00
C LEU A 42 -3.79 0.36 10.04
N ILE A 43 -4.99 0.66 9.55
CA ILE A 43 -6.11 -0.29 9.49
C ILE A 43 -5.75 -1.50 8.63
N ALA A 44 -5.18 -1.26 7.45
CA ALA A 44 -4.82 -2.33 6.52
C ALA A 44 -3.47 -3.01 6.85
N GLY A 45 -2.64 -2.43 7.71
CA GLY A 45 -1.29 -2.94 7.98
C GLY A 45 -0.35 -2.79 6.79
N LEU A 46 -0.37 -1.62 6.13
CA LEU A 46 0.39 -1.35 4.91
C LEU A 46 1.66 -0.56 5.21
N ASN A 47 2.82 -1.13 4.88
CA ASN A 47 4.08 -0.40 4.97
C ASN A 47 4.06 0.83 4.08
N THR A 48 4.47 1.97 4.61
CA THR A 48 4.31 3.26 3.93
C THR A 48 5.63 4.03 3.86
N TYR A 49 5.94 4.56 2.68
CA TYR A 49 7.10 5.40 2.42
C TYR A 49 6.67 6.80 2.03
N TYR A 50 6.97 7.78 2.88
CA TYR A 50 6.73 9.18 2.60
C TYR A 50 7.95 9.81 1.93
N VAL A 51 7.76 10.35 0.75
CA VAL A 51 8.83 10.94 -0.06
C VAL A 51 8.49 12.38 -0.44
N GLY A 52 9.49 13.18 -0.79
CA GLY A 52 9.32 14.58 -1.22
C GLY A 52 10.44 15.49 -0.70
N GLY A 53 10.33 16.80 -0.95
CA GLY A 53 11.31 17.80 -0.51
C GLY A 53 11.44 17.98 1.01
N THR A 54 12.48 18.70 1.43
CA THR A 54 12.66 19.08 2.85
C THR A 54 11.56 20.01 3.32
N GLY A 55 11.09 19.83 4.56
CA GLY A 55 10.09 20.74 5.16
C GLY A 55 8.63 20.35 4.92
N GLU A 56 8.34 19.29 4.16
CA GLU A 56 6.97 18.81 3.86
C GLU A 56 6.28 18.06 5.04
N GLY A 57 6.89 18.08 6.23
CA GLY A 57 6.33 17.45 7.43
C GLY A 57 6.43 15.91 7.50
N LYS A 58 7.19 15.27 6.60
CA LYS A 58 7.43 13.80 6.58
C LYS A 58 7.83 13.24 7.95
N THR A 59 8.85 13.84 8.57
CA THR A 59 9.36 13.40 9.87
C THR A 59 8.32 13.61 10.97
N GLN A 60 7.57 14.72 10.97
CA GLN A 60 6.49 14.93 11.94
C GLN A 60 5.37 13.88 11.82
N LEU A 61 5.00 13.48 10.60
CA LEU A 61 4.06 12.40 10.35
C LEU A 61 4.57 11.06 10.92
N GLY A 62 5.86 10.76 10.72
CA GLY A 62 6.51 9.61 11.34
C GLY A 62 6.49 9.65 12.87
N HIS A 63 6.76 10.80 13.48
CA HIS A 63 6.72 10.95 14.93
C HIS A 63 5.30 10.85 15.51
N ASP A 64 4.29 11.36 14.80
CA ASP A 64 2.88 11.15 15.18
C ASP A 64 2.57 9.63 15.26
N LEU A 65 3.04 8.85 14.29
CA LEU A 65 2.89 7.38 14.28
C LEU A 65 3.65 6.69 15.42
N LEU A 66 4.90 7.08 15.68
CA LEU A 66 5.66 6.53 16.80
C LEU A 66 5.01 6.84 18.16
N SER A 67 4.37 8.00 18.27
CA SER A 67 3.69 8.41 19.50
C SER A 67 2.51 7.50 19.84
N LEU A 68 1.75 7.08 18.81
CA LEU A 68 0.65 6.11 18.93
C LEU A 68 1.17 4.75 19.42
N ALA A 69 2.36 4.33 18.96
CA ALA A 69 2.96 3.07 19.39
C ALA A 69 3.58 3.13 20.80
N GLY A 70 4.01 4.32 21.25
CA GLY A 70 4.73 4.49 22.51
C GLY A 70 5.93 3.55 22.60
N LYS A 71 5.98 2.70 23.64
CA LYS A 71 7.05 1.70 23.82
C LYS A 71 7.06 0.59 22.77
N GLN A 72 5.99 0.44 21.99
CA GLN A 72 5.91 -0.55 20.91
C GLN A 72 6.47 0.00 19.58
N GLY A 73 6.92 1.25 19.56
CA GLY A 73 7.64 1.84 18.43
C GLY A 73 9.15 1.54 18.45
N CYS A 74 9.74 1.52 17.26
CA CYS A 74 11.17 1.47 17.03
C CYS A 74 11.53 2.56 16.02
N TYR A 75 12.59 3.34 16.30
CA TYR A 75 13.00 4.47 15.47
C TYR A 75 14.43 4.28 14.97
N ALA A 76 14.63 4.32 13.66
CA ALA A 76 15.94 4.36 13.04
C ALA A 76 16.08 5.64 12.22
N MET A 77 17.25 6.27 12.32
CA MET A 77 17.67 7.31 11.40
C MET A 77 18.53 6.67 10.30
N GLY A 78 18.18 6.92 9.06
CA GLY A 78 18.93 6.48 7.89
C GLY A 78 20.25 7.24 7.78
N ARG A 79 21.35 6.49 7.74
CA ARG A 79 22.70 7.03 7.66
C ARG A 79 23.65 6.03 6.99
N PRO A 80 24.72 6.49 6.31
CA PRO A 80 25.62 5.59 5.60
C PRO A 80 26.32 4.55 6.47
N ASP A 81 26.60 4.91 7.72
CA ASP A 81 27.25 4.10 8.76
C ASP A 81 26.26 3.34 9.64
N PHE A 82 25.01 3.17 9.19
CA PHE A 82 24.00 2.46 9.97
C PHE A 82 24.40 1.00 10.16
N GLU A 83 24.42 0.58 11.43
CA GLU A 83 24.70 -0.79 11.83
C GLU A 83 23.40 -1.48 12.21
N PRO A 84 23.07 -2.67 11.66
CA PRO A 84 21.88 -3.44 12.05
C PRO A 84 21.81 -3.70 13.56
N SER A 85 22.97 -3.76 14.22
CA SER A 85 23.08 -3.90 15.68
C SER A 85 22.38 -2.78 16.46
N ASP A 86 22.19 -1.59 15.87
CA ASP A 86 21.49 -0.47 16.48
C ASP A 86 19.98 -0.75 16.65
N LEU A 87 19.34 -1.33 15.63
CA LEU A 87 17.95 -1.79 15.74
C LEU A 87 17.81 -2.95 16.73
N LEU A 88 18.76 -3.89 16.69
CA LEU A 88 18.79 -5.00 17.65
C LEU A 88 18.86 -4.49 19.08
N ARG A 89 19.68 -3.48 19.36
CA ARG A 89 19.77 -2.86 20.69
C ARG A 89 18.43 -2.25 21.10
N GLN A 90 17.75 -1.50 20.22
CA GLN A 90 16.44 -0.91 20.52
C GLN A 90 15.35 -1.96 20.80
N ILE A 91 15.39 -3.07 20.07
CA ILE A 91 14.52 -4.23 20.29
C ILE A 91 14.83 -4.92 21.63
N ARG A 92 16.10 -4.98 22.01
CA ARG A 92 16.61 -5.74 23.17
C ARG A 92 16.70 -4.95 24.48
N LEU A 93 16.66 -3.62 24.44
CA LEU A 93 16.92 -2.75 25.60
C LEU A 93 15.99 -3.00 26.80
N ASP A 94 14.74 -3.40 26.55
CA ASP A 94 13.78 -3.71 27.62
C ASP A 94 14.04 -5.07 28.32
N ASN A 95 14.78 -5.96 27.66
CA ASN A 95 14.87 -7.37 28.02
C ASN A 95 16.27 -7.79 28.50
N VAL A 96 17.34 -7.17 27.99
CA VAL A 96 18.73 -7.53 28.34
C VAL A 96 19.06 -7.24 29.81
N ARG A 97 18.43 -6.24 30.44
CA ARG A 97 18.66 -5.94 31.87
C ARG A 97 18.03 -6.95 32.83
N LYS A 98 17.16 -7.86 32.35
CA LYS A 98 16.39 -8.80 33.18
C LYS A 98 16.79 -10.26 33.00
N ALA A 99 17.47 -10.60 31.91
CA ALA A 99 17.86 -11.97 31.63
C ALA A 99 19.03 -12.40 32.56
N LYS A 100 18.84 -13.51 33.29
CA LYS A 100 19.90 -14.10 34.12
C LYS A 100 20.45 -15.39 33.53
N THR A 101 19.77 -15.96 32.53
CA THR A 101 20.15 -17.20 31.86
C THR A 101 19.97 -17.13 30.33
N ASP A 102 20.64 -18.02 29.60
CA ASP A 102 20.51 -18.14 28.13
C ASP A 102 19.09 -18.54 27.68
N LYS A 103 18.34 -19.22 28.55
CA LYS A 103 16.93 -19.59 28.30
C LYS A 103 16.01 -18.39 28.42
N ASP A 104 16.26 -17.50 29.40
CA ASP A 104 15.55 -16.21 29.51
C ASP A 104 15.81 -15.35 28.29
N LEU A 105 17.05 -15.32 27.78
CA LEU A 105 17.42 -14.59 26.57
C LEU A 105 16.61 -15.05 25.34
N VAL A 106 16.39 -16.37 25.17
CA VAL A 106 15.59 -16.93 24.07
C VAL A 106 14.12 -16.53 24.19
N GLU A 107 13.48 -16.71 25.35
CA GLU A 107 12.08 -16.30 25.60
C GLU A 107 11.86 -14.79 25.45
N LEU A 108 12.86 -13.99 25.85
CA LEU A 108 12.86 -12.54 25.71
C LEU A 108 13.06 -12.09 24.26
N THR A 109 13.70 -12.90 23.41
CA THR A 109 13.86 -12.63 21.98
C THR A 109 12.70 -13.15 21.13
N GLU A 110 11.94 -14.14 21.60
CA GLU A 110 10.75 -14.67 20.89
C GLU A 110 9.53 -13.73 20.95
N ASN A 111 9.55 -12.70 21.81
CA ASN A 111 8.44 -11.78 22.03
C ASN A 111 8.81 -10.32 21.78
N VAL A 112 9.36 -10.01 20.61
CA VAL A 112 9.58 -8.60 20.19
C VAL A 112 8.24 -7.98 19.81
N LYS A 113 7.56 -7.38 20.80
CA LYS A 113 6.26 -6.71 20.64
C LYS A 113 6.37 -5.28 20.07
N LYS A 114 7.36 -5.06 19.20
CA LYS A 114 7.50 -3.81 18.45
C LYS A 114 6.60 -3.90 17.23
N ASN A 115 5.62 -3.03 17.15
CA ASN A 115 4.58 -3.06 16.12
C ASN A 115 4.78 -2.00 15.04
N ILE A 116 5.43 -0.88 15.37
CA ILE A 116 5.75 0.19 14.42
C ILE A 116 7.27 0.33 14.30
N PHE A 117 7.78 0.27 13.08
CA PHE A 117 9.16 0.57 12.73
C PHE A 117 9.20 1.82 11.87
N LEU A 118 9.75 2.92 12.38
CA LEU A 118 9.97 4.13 11.60
C LEU A 118 11.45 4.22 11.19
N VAL A 119 11.70 4.33 9.89
CA VAL A 119 13.02 4.61 9.31
C VAL A 119 13.00 5.99 8.67
N ASP A 120 13.50 6.99 9.39
CA ASP A 120 13.57 8.36 8.89
C ASP A 120 14.76 8.51 7.95
N GLU A 121 14.60 9.22 6.83
CA GLU A 121 15.63 9.41 5.81
C GLU A 121 16.26 8.10 5.28
N LEU A 122 15.43 7.08 5.02
CA LEU A 122 15.83 5.75 4.52
C LEU A 122 16.81 5.81 3.35
N ASN A 123 16.57 6.70 2.39
CA ASN A 123 17.38 6.82 1.19
C ASN A 123 18.74 7.50 1.39
N ARG A 124 19.09 7.96 2.60
CA ARG A 124 20.48 8.29 2.97
C ARG A 124 21.33 7.07 3.27
N CYS A 125 20.71 5.91 3.44
CA CYS A 125 21.44 4.64 3.56
C CYS A 125 21.90 4.18 2.16
N PRO A 126 23.12 3.62 2.02
CA PRO A 126 23.50 2.93 0.80
C PRO A 126 22.63 1.68 0.59
N PRO A 127 22.49 1.16 -0.65
CA PRO A 127 21.58 0.05 -0.94
C PRO A 127 21.80 -1.20 -0.08
N ILE A 128 23.05 -1.54 0.23
CA ILE A 128 23.39 -2.68 1.10
C ILE A 128 22.77 -2.51 2.50
N VAL A 129 22.77 -1.28 3.01
CA VAL A 129 22.18 -0.94 4.31
C VAL A 129 20.66 -0.92 4.22
N GLN A 130 20.10 -0.37 3.13
CA GLN A 130 18.66 -0.36 2.90
C GLN A 130 18.05 -1.77 2.92
N ASN A 131 18.77 -2.75 2.38
CA ASN A 131 18.33 -4.15 2.34
C ASN A 131 18.13 -4.78 3.73
N TYR A 132 18.83 -4.31 4.77
CA TYR A 132 18.56 -4.80 6.14
C TYR A 132 17.16 -4.46 6.62
N PHE A 133 16.53 -3.41 6.08
CA PHE A 133 15.16 -3.03 6.42
C PHE A 133 14.11 -3.94 5.79
N PHE A 134 14.45 -4.80 4.81
CA PHE A 134 13.51 -5.79 4.24
C PHE A 134 12.86 -6.64 5.30
N ASP A 135 13.67 -7.26 6.15
CA ASP A 135 13.20 -8.16 7.19
C ASP A 135 12.21 -7.43 8.12
N PHE A 136 12.55 -6.20 8.53
CA PHE A 136 11.71 -5.42 9.43
C PHE A 136 10.37 -5.04 8.80
N PHE A 137 10.36 -4.67 7.52
CA PHE A 137 9.12 -4.40 6.76
C PHE A 137 8.31 -5.67 6.49
N ASP A 138 8.97 -6.82 6.40
CA ASP A 138 8.34 -8.14 6.33
C ASP A 138 7.84 -8.64 7.71
N GLY A 139 8.08 -7.88 8.78
CA GLY A 139 7.69 -8.23 10.15
C GLY A 139 8.49 -9.40 10.71
N LYS A 140 9.72 -9.59 10.24
CA LYS A 140 10.66 -10.61 10.72
C LYS A 140 12.03 -9.99 11.01
N MET A 141 12.91 -10.77 11.60
CA MET A 141 14.34 -10.48 11.65
C MET A 141 15.11 -11.79 11.74
N VAL A 142 16.22 -11.87 11.02
CA VAL A 142 17.11 -13.03 11.10
C VAL A 142 18.22 -12.73 12.11
N TYR A 143 18.33 -13.56 13.15
CA TYR A 143 19.41 -13.48 14.13
C TYR A 143 20.00 -14.86 14.39
N ASN A 144 21.32 -15.01 14.20
CA ASN A 144 22.04 -16.28 14.35
C ASN A 144 21.37 -17.45 13.61
N GLY A 145 20.92 -17.21 12.37
CA GLY A 145 20.24 -18.20 11.54
C GLY A 145 18.81 -18.54 11.97
N LYS A 146 18.24 -17.87 12.99
CA LYS A 146 16.85 -18.03 13.41
C LYS A 146 16.00 -16.86 12.96
N ILE A 147 14.84 -17.16 12.38
CA ILE A 147 13.81 -16.17 12.04
C ILE A 147 13.01 -15.86 13.30
N MET A 148 13.07 -14.62 13.76
CA MET A 148 12.26 -14.11 14.86
C MET A 148 11.15 -13.23 14.27
N LYS A 149 9.91 -13.48 14.66
CA LYS A 149 8.76 -12.69 14.19
C LYS A 149 8.62 -11.44 15.04
N LEU A 150 8.35 -10.33 14.37
CA LEU A 150 8.12 -9.03 14.99
C LEU A 150 6.61 -8.78 15.12
N GLY A 151 6.26 -7.98 16.12
CA GLY A 151 4.91 -7.49 16.31
C GLY A 151 4.00 -8.40 17.14
N ASN A 152 2.79 -7.91 17.40
CA ASN A 152 1.78 -8.58 18.23
C ASN A 152 0.66 -9.12 17.35
N GLY A 153 0.28 -10.39 17.53
CA GLY A 153 -0.80 -10.99 16.75
C GLY A 153 -0.55 -11.03 15.23
N LYS A 154 0.73 -11.08 14.80
CA LYS A 154 1.20 -10.94 13.40
C LYS A 154 1.03 -9.55 12.78
N TYR A 155 0.71 -8.53 13.58
CA TYR A 155 0.68 -7.14 13.13
C TYR A 155 2.04 -6.48 13.38
N SER A 156 2.70 -6.08 12.31
CA SER A 156 3.92 -5.27 12.30
C SER A 156 3.83 -4.39 11.06
N ILE A 157 4.14 -3.10 11.20
CA ILE A 157 4.06 -2.12 10.12
C ILE A 157 5.32 -1.26 10.09
N GLY A 158 5.81 -1.04 8.88
CA GLY A 158 6.94 -0.18 8.56
C GLY A 158 6.48 1.17 8.05
N PHE A 159 7.08 2.23 8.56
CA PHE A 159 7.02 3.55 7.98
C PHE A 159 8.43 3.99 7.63
N ALA A 160 8.59 4.65 6.50
CA ALA A 160 9.86 5.24 6.10
C ALA A 160 9.65 6.67 5.60
N THR A 161 10.69 7.49 5.70
CA THR A 161 10.74 8.80 5.05
C THR A 161 11.96 8.92 4.17
N GLY A 162 11.88 9.72 3.11
CA GLY A 162 12.99 9.92 2.18
C GLY A 162 12.88 11.23 1.43
N ASN A 163 14.01 11.76 0.98
CA ASN A 163 14.04 12.96 0.14
C ASN A 163 14.14 12.57 -1.33
N LEU A 164 13.16 12.97 -2.16
CA LEU A 164 13.25 12.80 -3.61
C LEU A 164 13.72 14.12 -4.25
N GLY A 165 14.67 14.04 -5.16
CA GLY A 165 15.17 15.17 -5.93
C GLY A 165 16.37 14.74 -6.76
N ASP A 166 16.28 14.84 -8.08
CA ASP A 166 17.36 14.48 -9.00
C ASP A 166 18.54 15.44 -8.81
N GLY A 167 19.60 14.96 -8.16
CA GLY A 167 20.85 15.70 -7.99
C GLY A 167 20.84 16.84 -6.98
N GLU A 168 19.68 17.20 -6.39
CA GLU A 168 19.58 18.26 -5.37
C GLU A 168 20.14 17.84 -3.99
N TYR A 169 20.16 16.53 -3.72
CA TYR A 169 20.59 15.99 -2.43
C TYR A 169 21.89 15.17 -2.56
N VAL A 170 22.94 15.61 -1.87
CA VAL A 170 24.21 14.85 -1.78
C VAL A 170 24.02 13.67 -0.80
N GLY A 171 24.43 12.47 -1.23
CA GLY A 171 24.42 11.27 -0.38
C GLY A 171 23.08 10.53 -0.29
N VAL A 172 22.18 10.75 -1.25
CA VAL A 172 20.97 9.94 -1.42
C VAL A 172 21.25 8.79 -2.40
N SER A 173 20.81 7.58 -2.06
CA SER A 173 20.91 6.39 -2.92
C SER A 173 19.52 5.98 -3.41
N GLU A 174 19.43 5.55 -4.67
CA GLU A 174 18.21 4.91 -5.19
C GLU A 174 17.88 3.66 -4.36
N SER A 175 16.59 3.50 -4.04
CA SER A 175 16.07 2.30 -3.42
C SER A 175 15.83 1.22 -4.47
N ASP A 176 16.20 -0.01 -4.15
CA ASP A 176 15.96 -1.15 -5.03
C ASP A 176 14.45 -1.41 -5.22
N ARG A 177 14.06 -1.95 -6.38
CA ARG A 177 12.68 -2.26 -6.71
C ARG A 177 12.05 -3.24 -5.71
N ALA A 178 12.81 -4.20 -5.18
CA ALA A 178 12.31 -5.15 -4.19
C ALA A 178 12.03 -4.50 -2.82
N LEU A 179 12.68 -3.36 -2.51
CA LEU A 179 12.36 -2.54 -1.34
C LEU A 179 11.06 -1.79 -1.53
N LEU A 180 10.94 -1.12 -2.67
CA LEU A 180 9.78 -0.30 -3.01
C LEU A 180 8.51 -1.17 -3.09
N ASP A 181 8.62 -2.41 -3.58
CA ASP A 181 7.50 -3.37 -3.60
C ASP A 181 7.07 -3.86 -2.21
N ARG A 182 7.96 -3.81 -1.20
CA ARG A 182 7.63 -4.08 0.22
C ARG A 182 7.09 -2.85 0.96
N LEU A 183 7.38 -1.66 0.44
CA LEU A 183 6.79 -0.40 0.86
C LEU A 183 5.46 -0.23 0.11
N HIS A 184 4.46 -1.00 0.54
CA HIS A 184 3.13 -1.14 -0.07
C HIS A 184 2.51 0.18 -0.56
N LEU A 185 2.75 1.27 0.15
CA LEU A 185 2.29 2.62 -0.15
C LEU A 185 3.49 3.56 -0.28
N ILE A 186 3.61 4.27 -1.40
CA ILE A 186 4.66 5.29 -1.58
C ILE A 186 3.98 6.61 -1.92
N VAL A 187 4.05 7.58 -1.00
CA VAL A 187 3.35 8.87 -1.14
C VAL A 187 4.32 10.02 -1.26
N LYS A 188 4.23 10.75 -2.36
CA LYS A 188 4.97 12.00 -2.57
C LYS A 188 4.22 13.17 -1.92
N LEU A 189 4.68 13.61 -0.75
CA LEU A 189 3.97 14.61 0.06
C LEU A 189 3.98 16.02 -0.55
N ASP A 190 4.97 16.37 -1.37
CA ASP A 190 5.00 17.66 -2.11
C ASP A 190 4.13 17.64 -3.37
N HIS A 191 3.50 16.51 -3.72
CA HIS A 191 2.53 16.43 -4.81
C HIS A 191 1.31 17.33 -4.51
N PRO A 192 0.72 18.01 -5.51
CA PRO A 192 -0.43 18.89 -5.31
C PRO A 192 -1.58 18.29 -4.51
N ASP A 193 -1.81 16.99 -4.59
CA ASP A 193 -2.91 16.30 -3.87
C ASP A 193 -2.60 15.96 -2.41
N TYR A 194 -1.34 16.04 -2.00
CA TYR A 194 -0.91 15.62 -0.66
C TYR A 194 -0.18 16.74 0.11
N ARG A 195 0.28 17.80 -0.56
CA ARG A 195 0.94 18.93 0.11
C ARG A 195 -0.01 19.71 1.01
N PRO A 196 0.45 20.32 2.11
CA PRO A 196 -0.40 21.17 2.94
C PRO A 196 -1.12 22.28 2.14
N THR A 197 -2.26 22.75 2.64
CA THR A 197 -2.96 23.89 2.04
C THR A 197 -2.24 25.20 2.34
N ASN A 198 -2.56 26.26 1.60
CA ASN A 198 -1.98 27.59 1.87
C ASN A 198 -2.35 28.11 3.29
N LEU A 199 -3.52 27.73 3.80
CA LEU A 199 -3.94 28.08 5.15
C LEU A 199 -3.12 27.32 6.20
N ASP A 200 -2.85 26.04 5.98
CA ASP A 200 -1.97 25.25 6.85
C ASP A 200 -0.57 25.86 6.90
N MET A 201 -0.04 26.27 5.75
CA MET A 201 1.26 26.95 5.67
C MET A 201 1.26 28.28 6.43
N LEU A 202 0.18 29.07 6.31
CA LEU A 202 0.03 30.31 7.06
C LEU A 202 0.00 30.05 8.57
N GLU A 203 -0.75 29.05 9.02
CA GLU A 203 -0.82 28.65 10.44
C GLU A 203 0.56 28.22 10.96
N LEU A 204 1.29 27.40 10.19
CA LEU A 204 2.65 26.99 10.51
C LEU A 204 3.59 28.20 10.64
N PHE A 205 3.53 29.16 9.72
CA PHE A 205 4.35 30.38 9.80
C PHE A 205 3.94 31.30 10.96
N MET A 206 2.64 31.43 11.23
CA MET A 206 2.11 32.22 12.35
C MET A 206 2.44 31.60 13.71
N SER A 207 2.62 30.28 13.78
CA SER A 207 3.00 29.61 15.02
C SER A 207 4.36 30.08 15.57
N GLY A 208 5.19 30.72 14.74
CA GLY A 208 6.47 31.32 15.14
C GLY A 208 7.52 30.32 15.64
N LYS A 209 7.20 29.02 15.64
CA LYS A 209 8.09 27.95 16.07
C LYS A 209 9.11 27.69 14.97
N LYS A 210 10.29 28.28 15.11
CA LYS A 210 11.50 27.85 14.39
C LYS A 210 12.06 26.52 14.91
N ASP A 211 11.34 25.85 15.81
CA ASP A 211 11.88 24.69 16.51
C ASP A 211 12.18 23.57 15.51
N PRO A 212 13.45 23.18 15.34
CA PRO A 212 13.84 22.07 14.47
C PRO A 212 13.41 20.72 15.07
N LYS A 213 12.84 20.74 16.29
CA LYS A 213 12.43 19.55 17.02
C LYS A 213 11.01 19.21 16.59
N THR A 214 10.85 18.02 16.01
CA THR A 214 9.55 17.40 15.90
C THR A 214 8.95 17.28 17.29
N ASN A 215 7.72 17.76 17.41
CA ASN A 215 7.04 17.73 18.67
C ASN A 215 6.65 16.27 18.93
N MET A 216 7.33 15.60 19.85
CA MET A 216 6.86 14.31 20.35
C MET A 216 5.49 14.56 21.01
N PRO A 217 4.40 13.93 20.54
CA PRO A 217 3.10 14.02 21.19
C PRO A 217 3.19 13.52 22.64
N GLU A 218 2.43 14.13 23.54
CA GLU A 218 2.11 13.49 24.81
C GLU A 218 1.38 12.18 24.50
N SER A 219 1.56 11.15 25.33
CA SER A 219 1.00 9.80 25.09
C SER A 219 -0.46 9.90 24.63
N SER A 220 -0.76 9.37 23.43
CA SER A 220 -2.10 9.39 22.87
C SER A 220 -3.10 8.81 23.87
N LYS A 221 -4.34 9.34 23.90
CA LYS A 221 -5.44 8.71 24.65
C LYS A 221 -5.75 7.29 24.16
N LEU A 222 -5.44 7.04 22.89
CA LEU A 222 -5.49 5.73 22.25
C LEU A 222 -4.39 4.81 22.76
N THR A 223 -4.75 3.56 23.03
CA THR A 223 -3.76 2.51 23.21
C THR A 223 -3.47 1.85 21.86
N PHE A 224 -2.24 1.37 21.65
CA PHE A 224 -1.93 0.62 20.44
C PHE A 224 -2.77 -0.67 20.31
N GLN A 225 -3.31 -1.19 21.42
CA GLN A 225 -4.25 -2.31 21.40
C GLN A 225 -5.54 -1.97 20.64
N ASP A 226 -5.99 -0.72 20.65
CA ASP A 226 -7.17 -0.30 19.91
C ASP A 226 -6.92 -0.37 18.39
N VAL A 227 -5.71 -0.05 17.93
CA VAL A 227 -5.28 -0.22 16.53
C VAL A 227 -5.22 -1.70 16.15
N LEU A 228 -4.73 -2.57 17.05
CA LEU A 228 -4.70 -4.02 16.82
C LEU A 228 -6.12 -4.61 16.70
N ASP A 229 -7.02 -4.20 17.58
CA ASP A 229 -8.42 -4.64 17.56
C ASP A 229 -9.12 -4.17 16.27
N LEU A 230 -8.85 -2.92 15.85
CA LEU A 230 -9.35 -2.35 14.60
C LEU A 230 -8.85 -3.12 13.37
N ASN A 231 -7.55 -3.45 13.31
CA ASN A 231 -6.99 -4.30 12.25
C ASN A 231 -7.59 -5.71 12.27
N LEU A 232 -7.83 -6.29 13.45
CA LEU A 232 -8.45 -7.60 13.57
C LEU A 232 -9.89 -7.59 13.03
N GLU A 233 -10.67 -6.55 13.33
CA GLU A 233 -12.00 -6.35 12.76
C GLU A 233 -11.93 -6.19 11.23
N PHE A 234 -11.03 -5.34 10.74
CA PHE A 234 -10.76 -5.16 9.31
C PHE A 234 -10.44 -6.50 8.63
N SER A 235 -9.54 -7.30 9.21
CA SER A 235 -9.09 -8.58 8.64
C SER A 235 -10.22 -9.60 8.43
N LYS A 236 -11.31 -9.50 9.20
CA LYS A 236 -12.47 -10.39 9.10
C LYS A 236 -13.47 -9.97 8.02
N ARG A 237 -13.33 -8.76 7.45
CA ARG A 237 -14.24 -8.27 6.40
C ARG A 237 -14.05 -9.07 5.12
N SER A 238 -15.15 -9.37 4.45
CA SER A 238 -15.15 -9.95 3.10
C SER A 238 -14.72 -8.88 2.10
N VAL A 239 -13.92 -9.28 1.13
CA VAL A 239 -13.50 -8.45 0.02
C VAL A 239 -14.43 -8.71 -1.16
N ASP A 240 -14.82 -7.64 -1.83
CA ASP A 240 -15.65 -7.74 -3.02
C ASP A 240 -14.88 -8.45 -4.15
N LEU A 241 -15.48 -9.49 -4.74
CA LEU A 241 -14.83 -10.35 -5.74
C LEU A 241 -14.48 -9.61 -7.03
N VAL A 242 -15.14 -8.49 -7.30
CA VAL A 242 -14.77 -7.61 -8.42
C VAL A 242 -13.31 -7.14 -8.31
N LEU A 243 -12.79 -6.91 -7.09
CA LEU A 243 -11.45 -6.36 -6.90
C LEU A 243 -10.33 -7.39 -7.19
N PRO A 244 -10.38 -8.64 -6.69
CA PRO A 244 -9.47 -9.69 -7.14
C PRO A 244 -9.53 -9.96 -8.65
N MET A 245 -10.70 -9.85 -9.30
CA MET A 245 -10.81 -10.00 -10.75
C MET A 245 -10.11 -8.88 -11.50
N LEU A 246 -10.27 -7.63 -11.06
CA LEU A 246 -9.45 -6.52 -11.58
C LEU A 246 -7.96 -6.76 -11.29
N GLY A 247 -7.62 -7.38 -10.15
CA GLY A 247 -6.27 -7.84 -9.88
C GLY A 247 -5.69 -8.76 -10.95
N LEU A 248 -6.49 -9.67 -11.52
CA LEU A 248 -6.07 -10.51 -12.66
C LEU A 248 -5.83 -9.67 -13.92
N TYR A 249 -6.67 -8.68 -14.19
CA TYR A 249 -6.43 -7.73 -15.27
C TYR A 249 -5.09 -6.99 -15.10
N PHE A 250 -4.82 -6.44 -13.91
CA PHE A 250 -3.58 -5.69 -13.66
C PHE A 250 -2.30 -6.54 -13.66
N THR A 251 -2.40 -7.83 -13.32
CA THR A 251 -1.23 -8.74 -13.21
C THR A 251 -0.98 -9.58 -14.45
N ARG A 252 -2.04 -9.97 -15.18
CA ARG A 252 -1.98 -10.82 -16.38
C ARG A 252 -2.49 -10.10 -17.63
N GLY A 253 -3.55 -9.30 -17.50
CA GLY A 253 -4.07 -8.52 -18.63
C GLY A 253 -3.10 -7.48 -19.14
N LEU A 254 -2.47 -6.71 -18.25
CA LEU A 254 -1.41 -5.76 -18.63
C LEU A 254 -0.10 -6.45 -19.08
N ASP A 255 0.07 -7.74 -18.78
CA ASP A 255 1.17 -8.54 -19.30
C ASP A 255 0.93 -8.95 -20.76
N TYR A 256 -0.32 -8.95 -21.22
CA TYR A 256 -0.65 -9.36 -22.57
C TYR A 256 -0.02 -8.42 -23.61
N LEU A 257 0.66 -9.01 -24.58
CA LEU A 257 1.21 -8.32 -25.73
C LEU A 257 1.05 -9.21 -26.96
N GLU A 258 0.30 -8.74 -27.96
CA GLU A 258 -0.12 -9.58 -29.09
C GLU A 258 1.06 -10.11 -29.92
N ASN A 259 2.04 -9.25 -30.18
CA ASN A 259 3.12 -9.49 -31.14
C ASN A 259 4.36 -10.19 -30.58
N VAL A 260 4.28 -10.88 -29.43
CA VAL A 260 5.45 -11.52 -28.78
C VAL A 260 5.21 -12.99 -28.43
N PRO A 261 6.28 -13.80 -28.32
CA PRO A 261 6.17 -15.20 -27.92
C PRO A 261 5.42 -15.36 -26.58
N GLY A 262 4.44 -16.26 -26.56
CA GLY A 262 3.62 -16.50 -25.37
C GLY A 262 2.68 -15.35 -25.00
N HIS A 263 2.54 -14.34 -25.87
CA HIS A 263 1.72 -13.15 -25.67
C HIS A 263 1.95 -12.43 -24.35
N SER A 264 3.20 -12.43 -23.85
CA SER A 264 3.54 -11.96 -22.50
C SER A 264 4.73 -11.01 -22.51
N LYS A 265 4.61 -9.86 -21.83
CA LYS A 265 5.72 -8.92 -21.59
C LYS A 265 6.80 -9.56 -20.71
N LYS A 266 6.42 -10.40 -19.76
CA LYS A 266 7.35 -11.14 -18.88
C LYS A 266 8.15 -12.23 -19.60
N ALA A 267 7.68 -12.73 -20.73
CA ALA A 267 8.43 -13.69 -21.54
C ALA A 267 9.62 -13.07 -22.29
N LEU A 268 9.80 -11.75 -22.19
CA LEU A 268 10.86 -11.01 -22.86
C LEU A 268 12.10 -10.93 -21.96
N ASP A 269 13.18 -11.60 -22.34
CA ASP A 269 14.43 -11.63 -21.55
C ASP A 269 15.13 -10.26 -21.49
N THR A 270 15.01 -9.41 -22.50
CA THR A 270 15.41 -7.98 -22.47
C THR A 270 14.64 -7.17 -23.52
N ARG A 271 14.58 -5.83 -23.31
CA ARG A 271 14.13 -4.78 -24.25
C ARG A 271 12.70 -4.25 -24.17
N TRP A 272 11.84 -4.59 -23.21
CA TRP A 272 10.63 -3.76 -23.01
C TRP A 272 11.02 -2.37 -22.44
N PRO A 273 10.52 -1.24 -22.98
CA PRO A 273 9.48 -1.12 -24.01
C PRO A 273 9.98 -0.98 -25.47
N ASN A 274 11.28 -1.01 -25.72
CA ASN A 274 11.92 -0.79 -27.03
C ASN A 274 11.95 -2.06 -27.91
N ILE A 275 10.76 -2.60 -28.25
CA ILE A 275 10.62 -3.77 -29.13
C ILE A 275 9.81 -3.38 -30.37
N GLU A 276 10.24 -3.89 -31.52
CA GLU A 276 9.56 -3.68 -32.80
C GLU A 276 8.15 -4.30 -32.76
N GLY A 277 7.14 -3.55 -33.21
CA GLY A 277 5.74 -4.00 -33.23
C GLY A 277 4.97 -3.81 -31.92
N ILE A 278 5.59 -3.25 -30.86
CA ILE A 278 4.83 -2.74 -29.71
C ILE A 278 4.12 -1.46 -30.11
N ARG A 279 2.83 -1.37 -29.79
CA ARG A 279 2.04 -0.17 -30.00
C ARG A 279 2.52 0.96 -29.10
N THR A 280 2.76 2.12 -29.69
CA THR A 280 3.17 3.34 -28.97
C THR A 280 2.01 4.30 -28.74
N ASP A 281 0.88 4.07 -29.41
CA ASP A 281 -0.34 4.87 -29.32
C ASP A 281 -1.22 4.48 -28.13
N ASN A 282 -0.86 3.44 -27.39
CA ASN A 282 -1.56 2.96 -26.21
C ASN A 282 -0.61 2.84 -25.01
N ASP A 283 -1.02 2.09 -24.00
CA ASP A 283 -0.28 1.84 -22.76
C ASP A 283 0.72 0.66 -22.84
N GLU A 284 0.83 -0.06 -23.97
CA GLU A 284 1.65 -1.28 -24.06
C GLU A 284 3.13 -1.03 -23.83
N ASN A 285 3.64 0.07 -24.37
CA ASN A 285 5.00 0.54 -24.17
C ASN A 285 5.17 1.40 -22.90
N LYS A 286 4.08 1.70 -22.17
CA LYS A 286 4.09 2.64 -21.04
C LYS A 286 4.03 1.93 -19.68
N ILE A 287 3.27 0.84 -19.56
CA ILE A 287 3.06 0.13 -18.28
C ILE A 287 3.34 -1.38 -18.37
N PHE A 288 4.06 -1.88 -17.38
CA PHE A 288 4.32 -3.29 -17.12
C PHE A 288 3.23 -3.85 -16.19
N PRO A 289 2.90 -5.16 -16.26
CA PRO A 289 2.00 -5.77 -15.29
C PRO A 289 2.43 -5.50 -13.84
N LEU A 290 1.43 -5.28 -12.98
CA LEU A 290 1.65 -5.04 -11.57
C LEU A 290 2.12 -6.32 -10.87
N SER A 291 2.84 -6.14 -9.75
CA SER A 291 3.09 -7.24 -8.83
C SER A 291 1.79 -7.62 -8.11
N PRO A 292 1.62 -8.89 -7.71
CA PRO A 292 0.51 -9.29 -6.85
C PRO A 292 0.48 -8.46 -5.55
N ARG A 293 1.65 -8.09 -5.00
CA ARG A 293 1.77 -7.25 -3.81
C ARG A 293 1.16 -5.86 -4.00
N ALA A 294 1.43 -5.18 -5.12
CA ALA A 294 0.84 -3.88 -5.42
C ALA A 294 -0.69 -3.99 -5.53
N VAL A 295 -1.21 -5.03 -6.20
CA VAL A 295 -2.65 -5.28 -6.30
C VAL A 295 -3.26 -5.52 -4.93
N PHE A 296 -2.70 -6.43 -4.13
CA PHE A 296 -3.22 -6.72 -2.80
C PHE A 296 -3.14 -5.51 -1.86
N SER A 297 -2.10 -4.69 -2.00
CA SER A 297 -1.96 -3.42 -1.27
C SER A 297 -3.05 -2.43 -1.65
N ALA A 298 -3.38 -2.31 -2.94
CA ALA A 298 -4.48 -1.47 -3.41
C ALA A 298 -5.85 -1.97 -2.95
N ILE A 299 -6.07 -3.29 -2.92
CA ILE A 299 -7.30 -3.86 -2.34
C ILE A 299 -7.36 -3.55 -0.83
N GLY A 300 -6.27 -3.79 -0.10
CA GLY A 300 -6.19 -3.49 1.33
C GLY A 300 -6.47 -2.01 1.63
N LEU A 301 -5.85 -1.11 0.87
CA LEU A 301 -6.02 0.33 1.02
C LEU A 301 -7.46 0.78 0.72
N SER A 302 -8.00 0.36 -0.42
CA SER A 302 -9.39 0.70 -0.81
C SER A 302 -10.42 0.16 0.18
N SER A 303 -10.27 -1.08 0.65
CA SER A 303 -11.15 -1.63 1.70
C SER A 303 -11.04 -0.91 3.04
N ALA A 304 -9.85 -0.42 3.42
CA ALA A 304 -9.67 0.37 4.63
C ALA A 304 -10.29 1.77 4.50
N LEU A 305 -10.16 2.40 3.34
CA LEU A 305 -10.83 3.67 3.02
C LEU A 305 -12.35 3.53 3.00
N GLU A 306 -12.88 2.43 2.47
CA GLU A 306 -14.31 2.10 2.55
C GLU A 306 -14.76 1.99 4.01
N MET A 307 -14.00 1.31 4.87
CA MET A 307 -14.29 1.21 6.31
C MET A 307 -14.29 2.58 6.99
N ILE A 308 -13.36 3.48 6.63
CA ILE A 308 -13.36 4.86 7.15
C ILE A 308 -14.59 5.64 6.66
N ALA A 309 -14.97 5.51 5.39
CA ALA A 309 -16.14 6.18 4.82
C ALA A 309 -17.45 5.69 5.49
N GLU A 310 -17.60 4.38 5.69
CA GLU A 310 -18.71 3.79 6.45
C GLU A 310 -18.80 4.36 7.88
N SER A 311 -17.66 4.47 8.56
CA SER A 311 -17.56 5.00 9.92
C SER A 311 -18.08 6.44 10.00
N LYS A 312 -17.68 7.30 9.05
CA LYS A 312 -18.17 8.68 8.96
C LYS A 312 -19.65 8.76 8.60
N SER A 313 -20.13 7.84 7.78
CA SER A 313 -21.54 7.81 7.34
C SER A 313 -22.50 7.50 8.48
N GLN A 314 -22.12 6.56 9.34
CA GLN A 314 -22.93 6.18 10.50
C GLN A 314 -23.02 7.30 11.54
N GLU A 315 -22.01 8.16 11.63
CA GLU A 315 -21.97 9.27 12.58
C GLU A 315 -22.94 10.40 12.21
N ILE A 316 -23.06 10.71 10.92
CA ILE A 316 -23.87 11.84 10.43
C ILE A 316 -25.36 11.47 10.34
N GLY A 317 -25.73 10.20 10.53
CA GLY A 317 -27.11 9.73 10.41
C GLY A 317 -27.71 9.90 9.01
N GLN A 318 -26.88 10.30 8.03
CA GLN A 318 -27.21 10.38 6.62
C GLN A 318 -26.58 9.18 5.92
N LEU A 319 -27.25 8.63 4.90
CA LEU A 319 -26.57 7.80 3.91
C LEU A 319 -25.56 8.72 3.21
N SER A 320 -24.34 8.88 3.75
CA SER A 320 -23.26 9.38 2.92
C SER A 320 -23.13 8.42 1.75
N LYS A 321 -22.86 9.00 0.58
CA LYS A 321 -22.54 8.22 -0.60
C LYS A 321 -21.35 7.32 -0.26
N LEU A 322 -21.58 6.01 -0.17
CA LEU A 322 -20.47 5.06 -0.07
C LEU A 322 -19.61 5.18 -1.32
N PRO A 323 -18.29 4.99 -1.21
CA PRO A 323 -17.42 5.11 -2.36
C PRO A 323 -17.74 4.02 -3.39
N ASN A 324 -17.60 4.36 -4.67
CA ASN A 324 -17.59 3.34 -5.71
C ASN A 324 -16.32 2.49 -5.53
N LYS A 325 -16.49 1.20 -5.26
CA LYS A 325 -15.38 0.29 -4.91
C LYS A 325 -14.35 0.16 -6.03
N VAL A 326 -14.80 0.09 -7.28
CA VAL A 326 -13.90 0.00 -8.43
C VAL A 326 -13.11 1.29 -8.60
N GLU A 327 -13.78 2.45 -8.53
CA GLU A 327 -13.08 3.74 -8.56
C GLU A 327 -12.10 3.91 -7.40
N LEU A 328 -12.49 3.51 -6.18
CA LEU A 328 -11.65 3.60 -5.00
C LEU A 328 -10.42 2.69 -5.10
N PHE A 329 -10.57 1.50 -5.70
CA PHE A 329 -9.47 0.60 -6.00
C PHE A 329 -8.51 1.21 -7.03
N LEU A 330 -9.02 1.78 -8.13
CA LEU A 330 -8.20 2.46 -9.13
C LEU A 330 -7.48 3.67 -8.55
N ASP A 331 -8.15 4.46 -7.71
CA ASP A 331 -7.52 5.56 -6.97
C ASP A 331 -6.46 5.08 -5.97
N SER A 332 -6.63 3.88 -5.39
CA SER A 332 -5.65 3.25 -4.51
C SER A 332 -4.42 2.73 -5.27
N LEU A 333 -4.58 2.30 -6.53
CA LEU A 333 -3.44 1.91 -7.38
C LEU A 333 -2.48 3.07 -7.62
N ARG A 334 -3.02 4.29 -7.77
CA ARG A 334 -2.22 5.52 -7.87
C ARG A 334 -1.24 5.71 -6.72
N LEU A 335 -1.56 5.17 -5.55
CA LEU A 335 -0.75 5.30 -4.34
C LEU A 335 0.21 4.13 -4.11
N THR A 336 -0.10 2.96 -4.65
CA THR A 336 0.62 1.71 -4.38
C THR A 336 1.51 1.27 -5.54
N ALA A 337 1.27 1.78 -6.75
CA ALA A 337 1.88 1.26 -7.96
C ALA A 337 2.98 2.15 -8.59
N PRO A 338 2.89 3.50 -8.68
CA PRO A 338 3.77 4.28 -9.57
C PRO A 338 5.26 4.10 -9.32
N TYR A 339 5.69 3.99 -8.06
CA TYR A 339 7.09 3.86 -7.68
C TYR A 339 7.58 2.40 -7.62
N SER A 340 6.74 1.42 -7.95
CA SER A 340 7.10 -0.01 -7.98
C SER A 340 7.86 -0.43 -9.25
N GLY A 341 8.24 0.53 -10.10
CA GLY A 341 8.97 0.28 -11.35
C GLY A 341 8.12 -0.36 -12.44
N ILE A 342 6.80 -0.16 -12.41
CA ILE A 342 5.88 -0.65 -13.45
C ILE A 342 5.81 0.28 -14.67
N LEU A 343 6.16 1.55 -14.53
CA LEU A 343 6.15 2.48 -15.64
C LEU A 343 7.49 2.44 -16.37
N ALA A 344 7.46 2.55 -17.69
CA ALA A 344 8.68 2.65 -18.48
C ALA A 344 9.46 3.92 -18.11
N LYS A 345 10.76 3.79 -17.81
CA LYS A 345 11.61 4.95 -17.48
C LYS A 345 11.60 6.02 -18.58
N PRO A 346 11.74 5.68 -19.89
CA PRO A 346 11.66 6.69 -20.95
C PRO A 346 10.33 7.46 -20.95
N TYR A 347 9.20 6.77 -20.69
CA TYR A 347 7.89 7.41 -20.60
C TYR A 347 7.82 8.41 -19.44
N ILE A 348 8.36 8.06 -18.28
CA ILE A 348 8.39 8.96 -17.12
C ILE A 348 9.32 10.16 -17.38
N GLU A 349 10.54 9.92 -17.86
CA GLU A 349 11.58 10.94 -18.00
C GLU A 349 11.30 11.89 -19.18
N GLN A 350 10.89 11.36 -20.33
CA GLN A 350 10.81 12.12 -21.57
C GLN A 350 9.42 12.74 -21.78
N GLU A 351 8.34 12.05 -21.41
CA GLU A 351 6.97 12.54 -21.63
C GLU A 351 6.41 13.28 -20.39
N HIS A 352 6.89 12.93 -19.18
CA HIS A 352 6.32 13.40 -17.91
C HIS A 352 7.32 14.12 -16.98
N ASN A 353 8.50 14.47 -17.50
CA ASN A 353 9.55 15.21 -16.76
C ASN A 353 9.90 14.58 -15.40
N GLY A 354 9.98 13.24 -15.32
CA GLY A 354 10.30 12.52 -14.09
C GLY A 354 9.11 12.27 -13.15
N SER A 355 7.91 12.79 -13.47
CA SER A 355 6.74 12.66 -12.58
C SER A 355 6.03 11.32 -12.73
N HIS A 356 6.27 10.43 -11.75
CA HIS A 356 5.62 9.12 -11.69
C HIS A 356 4.10 9.21 -11.53
N TYR A 357 3.60 10.18 -10.75
CA TYR A 357 2.16 10.37 -10.56
C TYR A 357 1.46 10.85 -11.83
N PHE A 358 2.02 11.82 -12.55
CA PHE A 358 1.40 12.30 -13.79
C PHE A 358 1.45 11.24 -14.88
N ALA A 359 2.57 10.53 -15.00
CA ALA A 359 2.70 9.41 -15.92
C ALA A 359 1.65 8.31 -15.65
N PHE A 360 1.41 8.00 -14.37
CA PHE A 360 0.37 7.05 -13.96
C PHE A 360 -1.05 7.61 -14.20
N ASP A 361 -1.29 8.88 -13.91
CA ASP A 361 -2.60 9.52 -14.06
C ASP A 361 -3.04 9.65 -15.53
N GLU A 362 -2.11 9.82 -16.47
CA GLU A 362 -2.43 9.74 -17.90
C GLU A 362 -2.96 8.35 -18.28
N LEU A 363 -2.39 7.29 -17.70
CA LEU A 363 -2.75 5.92 -18.02
C LEU A 363 -3.99 5.42 -17.28
N LEU A 364 -4.16 5.77 -16.01
CA LEU A 364 -5.17 5.18 -15.11
C LEU A 364 -5.88 6.22 -14.22
N GLY A 365 -5.57 7.51 -14.39
CA GLY A 365 -6.24 8.60 -13.69
C GLY A 365 -7.68 8.81 -14.17
N LYS A 366 -8.40 9.72 -13.51
CA LYS A 366 -9.85 9.95 -13.68
C LYS A 366 -10.28 10.21 -15.14
N ASN A 367 -9.40 10.79 -15.95
CA ASN A 367 -9.70 11.16 -17.35
C ASN A 367 -9.13 10.17 -18.38
N SER A 368 -8.42 9.12 -17.95
CA SER A 368 -7.77 8.17 -18.86
C SER A 368 -8.80 7.30 -19.62
N SER A 369 -8.45 6.86 -20.83
CA SER A 369 -9.27 5.92 -21.60
C SER A 369 -9.35 4.56 -20.91
N ASN A 370 -8.23 4.06 -20.37
CA ASN A 370 -8.18 2.75 -19.72
C ASN A 370 -9.07 2.70 -18.48
N ARG A 371 -9.10 3.77 -17.67
CA ARG A 371 -10.02 3.84 -16.52
C ARG A 371 -11.47 3.79 -16.97
N ARG A 372 -11.83 4.54 -18.02
CA ARG A 372 -13.18 4.52 -18.58
C ARG A 372 -13.56 3.12 -19.05
N GLU A 373 -12.68 2.44 -19.79
CA GLU A 373 -12.90 1.06 -20.23
C GLU A 373 -13.14 0.10 -19.06
N ILE A 374 -12.34 0.20 -17.99
CA ILE A 374 -12.50 -0.63 -16.79
C ILE A 374 -13.84 -0.36 -16.10
N LEU A 375 -14.24 0.92 -15.99
CA LEU A 375 -15.51 1.31 -15.38
C LEU A 375 -16.72 0.89 -16.24
N ASP A 376 -16.62 1.01 -17.56
CA ASP A 376 -17.67 0.58 -18.48
C ASP A 376 -17.91 -0.94 -18.39
N LYS A 377 -16.85 -1.72 -18.16
CA LYS A 377 -16.91 -3.18 -17.97
C LYS A 377 -17.31 -3.61 -16.55
N SER A 378 -17.38 -2.71 -15.57
CA SER A 378 -17.57 -3.10 -14.17
C SER A 378 -18.93 -3.75 -13.91
N SER A 379 -19.99 -3.23 -14.54
CA SER A 379 -21.36 -3.77 -14.41
C SER A 379 -21.48 -5.18 -15.00
N ALA A 380 -20.89 -5.40 -16.18
CA ALA A 380 -20.83 -6.71 -16.81
C ALA A 380 -20.02 -7.71 -15.96
N LEU A 381 -18.90 -7.25 -15.38
CA LEU A 381 -18.05 -8.04 -14.50
C LEU A 381 -18.80 -8.49 -13.23
N GLU A 382 -19.49 -7.57 -12.55
CA GLU A 382 -20.30 -7.88 -11.36
C GLU A 382 -21.43 -8.87 -11.68
N SER A 383 -22.10 -8.68 -12.81
CA SER A 383 -23.17 -9.57 -13.28
C SER A 383 -22.64 -10.97 -13.59
N ALA A 384 -21.53 -11.07 -14.33
CA ALA A 384 -20.90 -12.33 -14.68
C ALA A 384 -20.42 -13.10 -13.44
N LEU A 385 -19.88 -12.39 -12.44
CA LEU A 385 -19.51 -12.98 -11.15
C LEU A 385 -20.72 -13.54 -10.39
N CYS A 386 -21.86 -12.85 -10.41
CA CYS A 386 -23.08 -13.35 -9.78
C CYS A 386 -23.57 -14.66 -10.43
N TYR A 387 -23.54 -14.75 -11.76
CA TYR A 387 -23.84 -16.00 -12.47
C TYR A 387 -22.85 -17.11 -12.14
N ALA A 388 -21.55 -16.79 -12.15
CA ALA A 388 -20.49 -17.75 -11.85
C ALA A 388 -20.61 -18.33 -10.44
N LEU A 389 -20.89 -17.51 -9.43
CA LEU A 389 -21.14 -17.98 -8.05
C LEU A 389 -22.38 -18.87 -7.92
N ALA A 390 -23.36 -18.70 -8.82
CA ALA A 390 -24.52 -19.57 -8.92
C ALA A 390 -24.24 -20.87 -9.71
N GLY A 391 -23.00 -21.07 -10.19
CA GLY A 391 -22.60 -22.22 -11.00
C GLY A 391 -23.01 -22.12 -12.47
N ASN A 392 -23.36 -20.92 -12.96
CA ASN A 392 -23.79 -20.69 -14.33
C ASN A 392 -22.78 -19.87 -15.10
N LYS A 393 -22.60 -20.20 -16.39
CA LYS A 393 -21.72 -19.47 -17.30
C LYS A 393 -22.56 -18.69 -18.30
N ASP A 394 -22.53 -17.36 -18.23
CA ASP A 394 -23.14 -16.49 -19.23
C ASP A 394 -22.11 -16.16 -20.31
N THR A 395 -22.26 -16.78 -21.48
CA THR A 395 -21.30 -16.63 -22.58
C THR A 395 -21.34 -15.23 -23.18
N GLN A 396 -22.51 -14.59 -23.20
CA GLN A 396 -22.68 -13.24 -23.75
C GLN A 396 -21.96 -12.21 -22.86
N LEU A 397 -22.11 -12.31 -21.54
CA LEU A 397 -21.39 -11.43 -20.61
C LEU A 397 -19.87 -11.65 -20.66
N LEU A 398 -19.41 -12.89 -20.81
CA LEU A 398 -17.98 -13.17 -20.97
C LEU A 398 -17.41 -12.60 -22.27
N GLU A 399 -18.17 -12.66 -23.37
CA GLU A 399 -17.82 -12.02 -24.64
C GLU A 399 -17.84 -10.49 -24.55
N GLU A 400 -18.75 -9.89 -23.77
CA GLU A 400 -18.76 -8.44 -23.50
C GLU A 400 -17.52 -7.99 -22.72
N ILE A 401 -17.08 -8.80 -21.74
CA ILE A 401 -15.87 -8.55 -20.96
C ILE A 401 -14.63 -8.72 -21.84
N ALA A 402 -14.53 -9.82 -22.58
CA ALA A 402 -13.36 -10.15 -23.40
C ALA A 402 -13.79 -10.59 -24.82
N PRO A 403 -14.07 -9.63 -25.73
CA PRO A 403 -14.45 -9.93 -27.11
C PRO A 403 -13.22 -10.43 -27.89
N ILE A 404 -13.02 -11.74 -27.88
CA ILE A 404 -11.99 -12.50 -28.63
C ILE A 404 -10.54 -12.15 -28.22
N GLY A 405 -9.97 -12.94 -27.31
CA GLY A 405 -8.55 -12.79 -26.93
C GLY A 405 -8.24 -11.46 -26.24
N GLY A 406 -6.96 -11.21 -26.00
CA GLY A 406 -6.49 -9.93 -25.46
C GLY A 406 -6.41 -9.82 -23.94
N ARG A 407 -6.33 -8.57 -23.47
CA ARG A 407 -5.99 -8.23 -22.08
C ARG A 407 -7.04 -8.64 -21.05
N TRP A 408 -8.29 -8.76 -21.48
CA TRP A 408 -9.40 -9.17 -20.60
C TRP A 408 -9.60 -10.68 -20.56
N SER A 409 -8.96 -11.46 -21.43
CA SER A 409 -9.10 -12.92 -21.47
C SER A 409 -8.80 -13.60 -20.13
N PRO A 410 -7.72 -13.25 -19.39
CA PRO A 410 -7.46 -13.87 -18.09
C PRO A 410 -8.58 -13.65 -17.06
N VAL A 411 -9.34 -12.54 -17.18
CA VAL A 411 -10.49 -12.26 -16.31
C VAL A 411 -11.67 -13.12 -16.71
N ALA A 412 -12.01 -13.16 -18.00
CA ALA A 412 -13.13 -13.97 -18.51
C ALA A 412 -12.91 -15.47 -18.27
N GLU A 413 -11.69 -15.97 -18.46
CA GLU A 413 -11.30 -17.34 -18.16
C GLU A 413 -11.49 -17.66 -16.67
N ALA A 414 -11.01 -16.80 -15.77
CA ALA A 414 -11.14 -17.01 -14.33
C ALA A 414 -12.60 -17.02 -13.84
N ILE A 415 -13.47 -16.22 -14.45
CA ILE A 415 -14.92 -16.26 -14.17
C ILE A 415 -15.53 -17.57 -14.67
N GLY A 416 -15.11 -18.05 -15.84
CA GLY A 416 -15.51 -19.35 -16.37
C GLY A 416 -15.11 -20.50 -15.44
N ASP A 417 -13.86 -20.53 -15.00
CA ASP A 417 -13.33 -21.52 -14.06
C ASP A 417 -14.08 -21.48 -12.71
N LEU A 418 -14.43 -20.28 -12.23
CA LEU A 418 -15.21 -20.09 -11.01
C LEU A 418 -16.63 -20.67 -11.16
N ALA A 419 -17.26 -20.49 -12.32
CA ALA A 419 -18.57 -21.05 -12.61
C ALA A 419 -18.54 -22.59 -12.59
N GLU A 420 -17.53 -23.20 -13.22
CA GLU A 420 -17.35 -24.64 -13.27
C GLU A 420 -17.10 -25.23 -11.87
N LYS A 421 -16.25 -24.59 -11.06
CA LYS A 421 -16.02 -24.99 -9.67
C LYS A 421 -17.29 -24.90 -8.83
N SER A 422 -18.03 -23.80 -8.94
CA SER A 422 -19.27 -23.60 -8.19
C SER A 422 -20.35 -24.62 -8.56
N ALA A 423 -20.45 -24.97 -9.85
CA ALA A 423 -21.34 -26.04 -10.34
C ALA A 423 -20.97 -27.42 -9.78
N SER A 424 -19.67 -27.68 -9.55
CA SER A 424 -19.18 -28.93 -8.97
C SER A 424 -19.43 -29.07 -7.46
N GLY A 425 -20.08 -28.08 -6.82
CA GLY A 425 -20.40 -28.09 -5.39
C GLY A 425 -19.22 -27.73 -4.48
N GLN A 426 -18.08 -27.32 -5.04
CA GLN A 426 -16.99 -26.71 -4.30
C GLN A 426 -17.37 -25.26 -3.99
N LYS A 427 -17.86 -25.00 -2.78
CA LYS A 427 -18.09 -23.63 -2.31
C LYS A 427 -16.73 -22.96 -2.11
N GLU A 428 -16.45 -21.88 -2.84
CA GLU A 428 -15.35 -21.00 -2.49
C GLU A 428 -15.74 -20.15 -1.28
N ASP A 429 -14.90 -20.15 -0.25
CA ASP A 429 -14.98 -19.16 0.81
C ASP A 429 -14.61 -17.79 0.22
N PHE A 430 -15.45 -16.78 0.45
CA PHE A 430 -15.15 -15.41 0.04
C PHE A 430 -13.78 -14.99 0.59
N LEU A 431 -12.97 -14.35 -0.27
CA LEU A 431 -11.70 -13.77 0.14
C LEU A 431 -11.94 -12.78 1.27
N THR A 432 -11.36 -13.06 2.43
CA THR A 432 -11.33 -12.12 3.56
C THR A 432 -10.14 -11.19 3.43
N ALA A 433 -10.23 -9.99 3.98
CA ALA A 433 -9.09 -9.06 4.06
C ALA A 433 -7.88 -9.75 4.70
N LYS A 434 -8.08 -10.63 5.68
CA LYS A 434 -7.03 -11.48 6.25
C LYS A 434 -6.32 -12.33 5.21
N GLN A 435 -7.04 -13.02 4.32
CA GLN A 435 -6.41 -13.85 3.29
C GLN A 435 -5.59 -13.00 2.31
N ILE A 436 -6.00 -11.75 2.05
CA ILE A 436 -5.23 -10.79 1.26
C ILE A 436 -3.95 -10.39 2.00
N LEU A 437 -4.07 -9.95 3.26
CA LEU A 437 -2.91 -9.56 4.07
C LEU A 437 -1.94 -10.71 4.29
N ASP A 438 -2.44 -11.94 4.46
CA ASP A 438 -1.62 -13.14 4.59
C ASP A 438 -0.92 -13.47 3.26
N LYS A 439 -1.52 -13.20 2.08
CA LYS A 439 -0.87 -13.37 0.77
C LYS A 439 0.25 -12.36 0.54
N ILE A 440 0.03 -11.09 0.87
CA ILE A 440 1.08 -10.04 0.88
C ILE A 440 2.29 -10.53 1.68
N LYS A 441 2.04 -11.12 2.86
CA LYS A 441 3.09 -11.66 3.75
C LYS A 441 3.70 -12.99 3.29
N LYS A 442 2.97 -13.85 2.57
CA LYS A 442 3.45 -15.18 2.15
C LYS A 442 4.38 -15.15 0.94
N GLU A 443 4.20 -14.22 0.01
CA GLU A 443 5.12 -14.03 -1.13
C GLU A 443 6.52 -13.54 -0.72
N VAL A 444 6.73 -13.27 0.57
CA VAL A 444 8.05 -13.02 1.17
C VAL A 444 8.87 -14.31 1.33
N ASN A 445 8.21 -15.47 1.52
CA ASN A 445 8.89 -16.72 1.83
C ASN A 445 9.16 -17.61 0.61
N ASN A 446 8.55 -17.31 -0.54
CA ASN A 446 8.66 -18.13 -1.76
C ASN A 446 9.67 -17.59 -2.78
N ASN A 447 10.34 -16.48 -2.49
CA ASN A 447 11.40 -15.88 -3.32
C ASN A 447 12.79 -15.95 -2.66
N GLU A 448 13.00 -16.91 -1.75
CA GLU A 448 14.33 -17.31 -1.25
C GLU A 448 14.84 -18.55 -2.00
#